data_AF-A0A9X2HIS3-F1
#
_entry.id   AF-A0A9X2HIS3-F1
#
_cell.length_a   1.000
_cell.length_b   1.000
_cell.length_c   1.000
_cell.angle_alpha   90.00
_cell.angle_beta   90.00
_cell.angle_gamma   90.00
#
_symmetry.space_group_name_H-M   'P 1'
#
loop_
_entity.id
_entity.type
_entity.pdbx_description
1 polymer ?
#
loop_
_entity_poly.entity_id
_entity_poly.type
_entity_poly.pdbx_seq_one_letter_code
_entity_poly.pdbx_strand_id
1 'polypeptide(L)'
;MSSADMPQFRSAGQDPAAPRPEVEEPPRFARLKAVTIGILVVDLVSWVMDIVARMTGAMNDALLSTVNSVPGSESFSDAEKQRIVESSGGLSIPQAAFQLILTLGVFALVYLGLRAHKNWARIVGIVLAFVAIGGSLFANVAAIALNVQMGAIGIVSMLLTVVALALLVYWLVLAFSREVRLFLAPSRAV
;
A
#
# COMPACT_ATOMS: atom_id res chain seq x y z
N MET A 1 -36.94 58.77 21.02
CA MET A 1 -36.02 58.67 19.86
C MET A 1 -34.66 58.22 20.40
N SER A 2 -33.97 57.20 19.92
CA SER A 2 -34.27 56.02 19.11
C SER A 2 -33.08 55.09 19.34
N SER A 3 -33.31 53.80 19.57
CA SER A 3 -32.30 52.76 19.78
C SER A 3 -31.56 52.37 18.48
N ALA A 4 -31.22 53.34 17.63
CA ALA A 4 -30.85 53.13 16.23
C ALA A 4 -29.34 53.11 15.94
N ASP A 5 -28.48 53.41 16.91
CA ASP A 5 -27.02 53.56 16.66
C ASP A 5 -26.17 52.48 17.35
N MET A 6 -26.61 51.22 17.33
CA MET A 6 -25.67 50.11 17.50
C MET A 6 -25.38 49.50 16.13
N PRO A 7 -24.13 49.55 15.63
CA PRO A 7 -23.74 48.78 14.46
C PRO A 7 -23.95 47.30 14.78
N GLN A 8 -25.05 46.74 14.26
CA GLN A 8 -25.33 45.32 14.32
C GLN A 8 -24.28 44.61 13.46
N PHE A 9 -23.20 44.17 14.07
CA PHE A 9 -22.42 43.04 13.57
C PHE A 9 -23.22 41.75 13.75
N ARG A 10 -24.44 41.69 13.19
CA ARG A 10 -25.03 40.41 12.80
C ARG A 10 -24.51 40.13 11.41
N SER A 11 -23.61 39.16 11.34
CA SER A 11 -23.25 38.46 10.11
C SER A 11 -24.52 38.28 9.27
N ALA A 12 -24.53 38.88 8.09
CA ALA A 12 -25.57 38.67 7.09
C ALA A 12 -25.88 37.17 7.03
N GLY A 13 -27.17 36.86 7.15
CA GLY A 13 -27.68 35.50 7.31
C GLY A 13 -27.05 34.57 6.28
N GLN A 14 -26.30 33.59 6.79
CA GLN A 14 -25.93 32.43 6.01
C GLN A 14 -27.20 31.59 5.91
N ASP A 15 -27.91 31.74 4.80
CA ASP A 15 -29.15 31.02 4.52
C ASP A 15 -28.90 29.50 4.71
N PRO A 16 -29.55 28.84 5.69
CA PRO A 16 -29.39 27.41 5.92
C PRO A 16 -29.80 26.55 4.71
N ALA A 17 -30.58 27.14 3.79
CA ALA A 17 -31.07 26.52 2.58
C ALA A 17 -30.22 26.86 1.33
N ALA A 18 -29.19 27.71 1.45
CA ALA A 18 -28.26 27.92 0.35
C ALA A 18 -27.58 26.58 0.00
N PRO A 19 -27.63 26.14 -1.28
CA PRO A 19 -26.88 24.98 -1.72
C PRO A 19 -25.44 25.14 -1.26
N ARG A 20 -24.95 24.23 -0.42
CA ARG A 20 -23.55 24.28 -0.01
C ARG A 20 -22.72 24.28 -1.29
N PRO A 21 -21.80 25.23 -1.47
CA PRO A 21 -20.94 25.21 -2.65
C PRO A 21 -20.28 23.82 -2.71
N GLU A 22 -20.38 23.15 -3.86
CA GLU A 22 -19.64 21.93 -4.10
C GLU A 22 -18.17 22.28 -3.87
N VAL A 23 -17.59 21.73 -2.79
CA VAL A 23 -16.21 21.99 -2.44
C VAL A 23 -15.37 21.31 -3.50
N GLU A 24 -14.78 22.11 -4.39
CA GLU A 24 -13.92 21.60 -5.47
C GLU A 24 -12.81 20.72 -4.90
N GLU A 25 -12.60 19.57 -5.52
CA GLU A 25 -11.66 18.58 -5.04
C GLU A 25 -10.21 19.12 -5.14
N PRO A 26 -9.45 19.16 -4.04
CA PRO A 26 -8.09 19.70 -4.09
C PRO A 26 -7.17 18.77 -4.91
N PRO A 27 -6.22 19.32 -5.67
CA PRO A 27 -5.38 18.54 -6.60
C PRO A 27 -4.54 17.46 -5.87
N ARG A 28 -4.15 17.69 -4.61
CA ARG A 28 -3.46 16.68 -3.81
C ARG A 28 -4.33 15.49 -3.43
N PHE A 29 -5.65 15.68 -3.29
CA PHE A 29 -6.57 14.60 -3.02
C PHE A 29 -6.84 13.74 -4.27
N ALA A 30 -6.93 14.37 -5.44
CA ALA A 30 -6.98 13.66 -6.71
C ALA A 30 -5.71 12.81 -6.93
N ARG A 31 -4.54 13.39 -6.65
CA ARG A 31 -3.26 12.65 -6.69
C ARG A 31 -3.22 11.51 -5.67
N LEU A 32 -3.74 11.68 -4.46
CA LEU A 32 -3.78 10.62 -3.46
C LEU A 32 -4.55 9.40 -3.99
N LYS A 33 -5.72 9.62 -4.62
CA LYS A 33 -6.50 8.55 -5.27
C LYS A 33 -5.72 7.90 -6.42
N ALA A 34 -5.09 8.70 -7.27
CA ALA A 34 -4.30 8.20 -8.40
C ALA A 34 -3.11 7.34 -7.92
N VAL A 35 -2.40 7.77 -6.88
CA VAL A 35 -1.27 7.03 -6.30
C VAL A 35 -1.75 5.73 -5.65
N THR A 36 -2.92 5.70 -5.00
CA THR A 36 -3.52 4.44 -4.51
C THR A 36 -3.67 3.41 -5.64
N ILE A 37 -4.15 3.83 -6.80
CA ILE A 37 -4.26 2.96 -7.98
C ILE A 37 -2.88 2.59 -8.52
N GLY A 38 -1.93 3.54 -8.55
CA GLY A 38 -0.56 3.28 -8.97
C GLY A 38 0.13 2.19 -8.13
N ILE A 39 -0.03 2.23 -6.81
CA ILE A 39 0.51 1.18 -5.92
C ILE A 39 -0.16 -0.16 -6.24
N LEU A 40 -1.49 -0.19 -6.38
CA LEU A 40 -2.20 -1.42 -6.74
C LEU A 40 -1.68 -2.02 -8.07
N VAL A 41 -1.43 -1.19 -9.08
CA VAL A 41 -0.88 -1.67 -10.36
C VAL A 41 0.50 -2.30 -10.18
N VAL A 42 1.38 -1.66 -9.39
CA VAL A 42 2.71 -2.22 -9.09
C VAL A 42 2.60 -3.54 -8.32
N ASP A 43 1.69 -3.63 -7.36
CA ASP A 43 1.44 -4.86 -6.60
C ASP A 43 0.91 -5.98 -7.50
N LEU A 44 0.01 -5.67 -8.44
CA LEU A 44 -0.50 -6.64 -9.40
C LEU A 44 0.58 -7.13 -10.36
N VAL A 45 1.44 -6.23 -10.85
CA VAL A 45 2.59 -6.61 -11.68
C VAL A 45 3.54 -7.52 -10.90
N SER A 46 3.82 -7.18 -9.64
CA SER A 46 4.66 -7.98 -8.74
C SER A 46 4.05 -9.37 -8.52
N TRP A 47 2.74 -9.45 -8.27
CA TRP A 47 2.03 -10.72 -8.12
C TRP A 47 2.09 -11.59 -9.38
N VAL A 48 1.94 -10.99 -10.57
CA VAL A 48 2.08 -11.73 -11.84
C VAL A 48 3.52 -12.25 -12.00
N MET A 49 4.53 -11.46 -11.65
CA MET A 49 5.93 -11.90 -11.69
C MET A 49 6.18 -13.06 -10.74
N ASP A 50 5.63 -13.03 -9.53
CA ASP A 50 5.73 -14.13 -8.57
C ASP A 50 5.10 -15.41 -9.10
N ILE A 51 3.97 -15.32 -9.81
CA ILE A 51 3.35 -16.49 -10.46
C ILE A 51 4.25 -17.03 -11.57
N VAL A 52 4.75 -16.16 -12.44
CA VAL A 52 5.65 -16.57 -13.53
C VAL A 52 6.88 -17.26 -12.95
N ALA A 53 7.49 -16.71 -11.90
CA ALA A 53 8.66 -17.28 -11.23
C ALA A 53 8.39 -18.67 -10.65
N ARG A 54 7.17 -18.92 -10.16
CA ARG A 54 6.73 -20.24 -9.67
C ARG A 54 6.52 -21.23 -10.81
N MET A 55 5.85 -20.79 -11.88
CA MET A 55 5.55 -21.65 -13.04
C MET A 55 6.80 -22.07 -13.81
N THR A 56 7.83 -21.22 -13.85
CA THR A 56 9.11 -21.52 -14.51
C THR A 56 10.09 -22.30 -13.64
N GLY A 57 9.79 -22.51 -12.36
CA GLY A 57 10.72 -23.13 -11.40
C GLY A 57 11.79 -22.17 -10.85
N ALA A 58 11.89 -20.94 -11.36
CA ALA A 58 12.89 -19.96 -10.93
C ALA A 58 12.82 -19.66 -9.42
N MET A 59 11.61 -19.70 -8.83
CA MET A 59 11.42 -19.57 -7.38
C MET A 59 12.03 -20.76 -6.62
N ASN A 60 11.88 -21.98 -7.11
CA ASN A 60 12.45 -23.17 -6.49
C ASN A 60 13.98 -23.16 -6.58
N ASP A 61 14.53 -22.72 -7.71
CA ASP A 61 15.98 -22.57 -7.89
C ASP A 61 16.55 -21.52 -6.92
N ALA A 62 15.88 -20.38 -6.78
CA ALA A 62 16.25 -19.34 -5.81
C ALA A 62 16.20 -19.85 -4.36
N LEU A 63 15.14 -20.57 -4.00
CA LEU A 63 15.02 -21.19 -2.67
C LEU A 63 16.08 -22.26 -2.43
N LEU A 64 16.36 -23.11 -3.43
CA LEU A 64 17.40 -24.13 -3.31
C LEU A 64 18.78 -23.51 -3.16
N SER A 65 19.08 -22.44 -3.90
CA SER A 65 20.31 -21.66 -3.73
C SER A 65 20.43 -21.08 -2.32
N THR A 66 19.32 -20.62 -1.75
CA THR A 66 19.25 -20.09 -0.39
C THR A 66 19.46 -21.19 0.65
N VAL A 67 18.83 -22.36 0.48
CA VAL A 67 19.05 -23.51 1.37
C VAL A 67 20.50 -23.95 1.34
N ASN A 68 21.14 -23.94 0.17
CA ASN A 68 22.55 -24.29 0.02
C ASN A 68 23.52 -23.23 0.55
N SER A 69 23.09 -21.98 0.73
CA SER A 69 23.93 -20.90 1.29
C SER A 69 23.86 -20.81 2.82
N VAL A 70 22.98 -21.58 3.46
CA VAL A 70 22.84 -21.59 4.93
C VAL A 70 23.96 -22.44 5.56
N PRO A 71 24.73 -21.90 6.52
CA PRO A 71 25.74 -22.69 7.25
C PRO A 71 25.15 -23.95 7.88
N GLY A 72 25.78 -25.09 7.65
CA GLY A 72 25.29 -26.40 8.12
C GLY A 72 24.34 -27.10 7.15
N SER A 73 24.03 -26.50 5.99
CA SER A 73 23.17 -27.13 4.99
C SER A 73 23.74 -28.41 4.39
N GLU A 74 25.06 -28.62 4.49
CA GLU A 74 25.76 -29.82 4.02
C GLU A 74 25.32 -31.09 4.76
N SER A 75 24.80 -30.94 5.99
CA SER A 75 24.30 -32.05 6.79
C SER A 75 22.96 -32.60 6.31
N PHE A 76 22.23 -31.85 5.47
CA PHE A 76 20.97 -32.30 4.88
C PHE A 76 21.24 -33.03 3.58
N SER A 77 20.55 -34.16 3.39
CA SER A 77 20.48 -34.84 2.10
C SER A 77 19.80 -33.96 1.05
N ASP A 78 20.10 -34.20 -0.24
CA ASP A 78 19.44 -33.46 -1.33
C ASP A 78 17.92 -33.63 -1.32
N ALA A 79 17.44 -34.81 -0.90
CA ALA A 79 16.01 -35.06 -0.73
C ALA A 79 15.39 -34.21 0.39
N GLU A 80 16.11 -33.98 1.49
CA GLU A 80 15.64 -33.08 2.56
C GLU A 80 15.63 -31.62 2.09
N LYS A 81 16.67 -31.18 1.39
CA LYS A 81 16.73 -29.82 0.82
C LYS A 81 15.58 -29.58 -0.16
N GLN A 82 15.29 -30.56 -1.03
CA GLN A 82 14.15 -30.48 -1.94
C GLN A 82 12.81 -30.41 -1.18
N ARG A 83 12.62 -31.19 -0.11
CA ARG A 83 11.42 -31.09 0.74
C ARG A 83 11.30 -29.72 1.42
N ILE A 84 12.41 -29.13 1.85
CA ILE A 84 12.42 -27.77 2.42
C ILE A 84 11.99 -26.77 1.35
N VAL A 85 12.53 -26.86 0.13
CA VAL A 85 12.16 -25.98 -0.99
C VAL A 85 10.69 -26.16 -1.38
N GLU A 86 10.19 -27.39 -1.49
CA GLU A 86 8.80 -27.68 -1.84
C GLU A 86 7.82 -27.15 -0.77
N SER A 87 8.16 -27.30 0.51
CA SER A 87 7.36 -26.79 1.62
C SER A 87 7.45 -25.27 1.78
N SER A 88 8.58 -24.65 1.43
CA SER A 88 8.81 -23.20 1.53
C SER A 88 8.29 -22.44 0.29
N GLY A 89 8.37 -23.05 -0.88
CA GLY A 89 7.91 -22.48 -2.16
C GLY A 89 6.40 -22.58 -2.36
N GLY A 90 5.73 -23.44 -1.61
CA GLY A 90 4.32 -23.78 -1.79
C GLY A 90 3.34 -22.84 -1.10
N LEU A 91 3.22 -21.58 -1.53
CA LEU A 91 1.88 -20.97 -1.51
C LEU A 91 1.08 -21.72 -2.57
N SER A 92 0.15 -22.57 -2.13
CA SER A 92 -0.76 -23.24 -3.06
C SER A 92 -1.49 -22.21 -3.93
N ILE A 93 -1.89 -22.56 -5.16
CA ILE A 93 -2.67 -21.66 -6.03
C ILE A 93 -3.87 -21.03 -5.29
N PRO A 94 -4.63 -21.78 -4.47
CA PRO A 94 -5.68 -21.19 -3.63
C PRO A 94 -5.18 -20.11 -2.66
N GLN A 95 -4.00 -20.31 -2.05
CA GLN A 95 -3.43 -19.34 -1.12
C GLN A 95 -2.95 -18.08 -1.83
N ALA A 96 -2.34 -18.21 -3.00
CA ALA A 96 -1.96 -17.06 -3.84
C ALA A 96 -3.19 -16.26 -4.30
N ALA A 97 -4.27 -16.94 -4.66
CA ALA A 97 -5.54 -16.30 -5.02
C ALA A 97 -6.18 -15.60 -3.81
N PHE A 98 -6.17 -16.23 -2.62
CA PHE A 98 -6.67 -15.63 -1.39
C PHE A 98 -5.91 -14.35 -1.03
N GLN A 99 -4.57 -14.38 -1.11
CA GLN A 99 -3.72 -13.22 -0.89
C GLN A 99 -4.09 -12.08 -1.85
N LEU A 100 -4.28 -12.39 -3.14
CA LEU A 100 -4.69 -11.40 -4.14
C LEU A 100 -6.04 -10.77 -3.81
N ILE A 101 -7.04 -11.58 -3.44
CA ILE A 101 -8.37 -11.10 -3.05
C ILE A 101 -8.27 -10.18 -1.85
N LEU A 102 -7.46 -10.53 -0.85
CA LEU A 102 -7.25 -9.71 0.34
C LEU A 102 -6.59 -8.37 -0.01
N THR A 103 -5.55 -8.39 -0.84
CA THR A 103 -4.90 -7.16 -1.36
C THR A 103 -5.91 -6.28 -2.09
N LEU A 104 -6.68 -6.84 -3.04
CA LEU A 104 -7.70 -6.11 -3.78
C LEU A 104 -8.78 -5.54 -2.86
N GLY A 105 -9.24 -6.31 -1.88
CA GLY A 105 -10.23 -5.88 -0.90
C GLY A 105 -9.75 -4.70 -0.06
N VAL A 106 -8.49 -4.73 0.39
CA VAL A 106 -7.87 -3.64 1.14
C VAL A 106 -7.72 -2.39 0.29
N PHE A 107 -7.23 -2.51 -0.95
CA PHE A 107 -7.14 -1.37 -1.87
C PHE A 107 -8.50 -0.79 -2.21
N ALA A 108 -9.51 -1.63 -2.46
CA ALA A 108 -10.88 -1.21 -2.70
C ALA A 108 -11.45 -0.47 -1.48
N LEU A 109 -11.23 -0.98 -0.27
CA LEU A 109 -11.68 -0.36 0.97
C LEU A 109 -11.11 1.06 1.12
N VAL A 110 -9.79 1.23 0.93
CA VAL A 110 -9.14 2.53 1.00
C VAL A 110 -9.62 3.45 -0.12
N TYR A 111 -9.65 2.97 -1.37
CA TYR A 111 -10.04 3.77 -2.53
C TYR A 111 -11.50 4.23 -2.47
N LEU A 112 -12.43 3.33 -2.15
CA LEU A 112 -13.85 3.66 -2.01
C LEU A 112 -14.09 4.60 -0.83
N GLY A 113 -13.39 4.38 0.29
CA GLY A 113 -13.46 5.28 1.44
C GLY A 113 -12.93 6.69 1.13
N LEU A 114 -11.84 6.80 0.36
CA LEU A 114 -11.36 8.07 -0.18
C LEU A 114 -12.38 8.69 -1.14
N ARG A 115 -12.94 7.93 -2.08
CA ARG A 115 -13.98 8.42 -3.01
C ARG A 115 -15.22 8.93 -2.28
N ALA A 116 -15.55 8.35 -1.12
CA ALA A 116 -16.64 8.77 -0.25
C ALA A 116 -16.27 9.92 0.72
N HIS A 117 -15.10 10.56 0.54
CA HIS A 117 -14.59 11.66 1.37
C HIS A 117 -14.49 11.31 2.86
N LYS A 118 -14.20 10.04 3.19
CA LYS A 118 -14.15 9.57 4.57
C LYS A 118 -12.74 9.64 5.14
N ASN A 119 -12.59 10.34 6.26
CA ASN A 119 -11.31 10.46 6.97
C ASN A 119 -10.76 9.11 7.47
N TRP A 120 -11.61 8.14 7.79
CA TRP A 120 -11.18 6.82 8.26
C TRP A 120 -10.34 6.08 7.20
N ALA A 121 -10.65 6.27 5.91
CA ALA A 121 -9.94 5.63 4.82
C ALA A 121 -8.48 6.09 4.73
N ARG A 122 -8.25 7.38 5.00
CA ARG A 122 -6.90 7.95 5.11
C ARG A 122 -6.13 7.32 6.25
N ILE A 123 -6.75 7.18 7.43
CA ILE A 123 -6.10 6.62 8.62
C ILE A 123 -5.74 5.15 8.38
N VAL A 124 -6.69 4.35 7.87
CA VAL A 124 -6.45 2.95 7.52
C VAL A 124 -5.33 2.82 6.49
N GLY A 125 -5.36 3.62 5.42
CA GLY A 125 -4.30 3.62 4.41
C GLY A 125 -2.92 3.98 4.97
N ILE A 126 -2.84 4.93 5.93
CA ILE A 126 -1.57 5.27 6.60
C ILE A 126 -1.02 4.07 7.37
N VAL A 127 -1.86 3.40 8.17
CA VAL A 127 -1.44 2.22 8.94
C VAL A 127 -0.94 1.12 8.01
N LEU A 128 -1.69 0.83 6.95
CA LEU A 128 -1.31 -0.18 5.97
C LEU A 128 -0.02 0.16 5.24
N ALA A 129 0.18 1.43 4.89
CA ALA A 129 1.41 1.87 4.24
C ALA A 129 2.63 1.69 5.15
N PHE A 130 2.52 1.98 6.46
CA PHE A 130 3.61 1.71 7.40
C PHE A 130 3.89 0.22 7.57
N VAL A 131 2.85 -0.63 7.63
CA VAL A 131 3.02 -2.09 7.70
C VAL A 131 3.71 -2.61 6.43
N ALA A 132 3.28 -2.14 5.25
CA ALA A 132 3.88 -2.52 3.98
C ALA A 132 5.35 -2.10 3.89
N ILE A 133 5.66 -0.84 4.20
CA ILE A 133 7.05 -0.34 4.23
C ILE A 133 7.90 -1.15 5.21
N GLY A 134 7.43 -1.34 6.45
CA GLY A 134 8.15 -2.10 7.47
C GLY A 134 8.41 -3.54 7.05
N GLY A 135 7.39 -4.22 6.50
CA GLY A 135 7.50 -5.58 5.99
C GLY A 135 8.49 -5.70 4.84
N SER A 136 8.40 -4.81 3.84
CA SER A 136 9.32 -4.78 2.70
C SER A 136 10.76 -4.51 3.14
N LEU A 137 10.99 -3.54 4.02
CA LEU A 137 12.32 -3.23 4.53
C LEU A 137 12.91 -4.41 5.31
N PHE A 138 12.13 -5.02 6.21
CA PHE A 138 12.56 -6.19 6.96
C PHE A 138 12.95 -7.35 6.03
N ALA A 139 12.11 -7.67 5.03
CA ALA A 139 12.39 -8.73 4.07
C ALA A 139 13.67 -8.46 3.26
N ASN A 140 13.88 -7.22 2.80
CA ASN A 140 15.09 -6.86 2.05
C ASN A 140 16.35 -6.90 2.92
N VAL A 141 16.28 -6.41 4.16
CA VAL A 141 17.41 -6.49 5.10
C VAL A 141 17.75 -7.96 5.40
N ALA A 142 16.74 -8.81 5.61
CA ALA A 142 16.95 -10.24 5.81
C ALA A 142 17.59 -10.90 4.58
N ALA A 143 17.12 -10.60 3.38
CA ALA A 143 17.69 -11.12 2.13
C ALA A 143 19.16 -10.72 1.95
N ILE A 144 19.51 -9.48 2.27
CA ILE A 144 20.91 -8.99 2.23
C ILE A 144 21.74 -9.70 3.29
N ALA A 145 21.25 -9.80 4.54
CA ALA A 145 21.97 -10.44 5.64
C ALA A 145 22.26 -11.93 5.37
N LEU A 146 21.34 -12.62 4.68
CA LEU A 146 21.47 -14.03 4.30
C LEU A 146 22.25 -14.24 2.99
N ASN A 147 22.76 -13.18 2.35
CA ASN A 147 23.44 -13.23 1.06
C ASN A 147 22.65 -14.00 -0.01
N VAL A 148 21.33 -13.81 -0.03
CA VAL A 148 20.45 -14.50 -1.00
C VAL A 148 20.84 -14.07 -2.41
N GLN A 149 21.26 -15.04 -3.23
CA GLN A 149 21.71 -14.77 -4.59
C GLN A 149 20.51 -14.46 -5.48
N MET A 150 20.41 -13.23 -5.99
CA MET A 150 19.30 -12.80 -6.83
C MET A 150 19.56 -13.10 -8.30
N GLY A 151 18.75 -13.99 -8.89
CA GLY A 151 18.67 -14.14 -10.34
C GLY A 151 18.00 -12.92 -11.02
N ALA A 152 17.90 -12.94 -12.35
CA ALA A 152 17.33 -11.83 -13.13
C ALA A 152 15.92 -11.41 -12.66
N ILE A 153 15.06 -12.39 -12.32
CA ILE A 153 13.73 -12.14 -11.76
C ILE A 153 13.82 -11.43 -10.40
N GLY A 154 14.75 -11.84 -9.53
CA GLY A 154 14.96 -11.21 -8.23
C GLY A 154 15.37 -9.74 -8.34
N ILE A 155 16.22 -9.40 -9.33
CA ILE A 155 16.60 -8.01 -9.61
C ILE A 155 15.37 -7.18 -10.02
N VAL A 156 14.54 -7.71 -10.93
CA VAL A 156 13.31 -7.03 -11.36
C VAL A 156 12.35 -6.85 -10.18
N SER A 157 12.14 -7.88 -9.36
CA SER A 157 11.31 -7.80 -8.15
C SER A 157 11.84 -6.77 -7.15
N MET A 158 13.17 -6.65 -7.01
CA MET A 158 13.78 -5.63 -6.15
C MET A 158 13.51 -4.21 -6.69
N LEU A 159 13.63 -3.99 -7.99
CA LEU A 159 13.29 -2.71 -8.62
C LEU A 159 11.81 -2.35 -8.44
N LEU A 160 10.90 -3.32 -8.63
CA LEU A 160 9.47 -3.14 -8.37
C LEU A 160 9.21 -2.78 -6.90
N THR A 161 9.94 -3.41 -5.97
CA THR A 161 9.86 -3.08 -4.53
C THR A 161 10.30 -1.65 -4.26
N VAL A 162 11.38 -1.18 -4.88
CA VAL A 162 11.84 0.22 -4.75
C VAL A 162 10.78 1.20 -5.27
N VAL A 163 10.17 0.90 -6.42
CA VAL A 163 9.08 1.72 -6.98
C VAL A 163 7.87 1.72 -6.04
N ALA A 164 7.47 0.56 -5.52
CA ALA A 164 6.36 0.44 -4.57
C ALA A 164 6.62 1.26 -3.30
N LEU A 165 7.83 1.17 -2.73
CA LEU A 165 8.24 1.96 -1.57
C LEU A 165 8.20 3.47 -1.84
N ALA A 166 8.69 3.91 -3.00
CA ALA A 166 8.63 5.31 -3.41
C ALA A 166 7.17 5.81 -3.51
N LEU A 167 6.28 5.01 -4.11
CA LEU A 167 4.86 5.32 -4.18
C LEU A 167 4.19 5.36 -2.81
N LEU A 168 4.50 4.41 -1.91
CA LEU A 168 3.99 4.39 -0.54
C LEU A 168 4.43 5.61 0.26
N VAL A 169 5.70 6.00 0.17
CA VAL A 169 6.21 7.22 0.81
C VAL A 169 5.51 8.45 0.23
N TYR A 170 5.37 8.53 -1.10
CA TYR A 170 4.67 9.64 -1.74
C TYR A 170 3.20 9.70 -1.33
N TRP A 171 2.53 8.55 -1.23
CA TRP A 171 1.17 8.42 -0.73
C TRP A 171 1.05 8.95 0.69
N LEU A 172 1.98 8.60 1.58
CA LEU A 172 2.01 9.12 2.96
C LEU A 172 2.18 10.65 2.98
N VAL A 173 3.07 11.20 2.16
CA VAL A 173 3.24 12.67 2.03
C VAL A 173 1.93 13.35 1.62
N LEU A 174 1.21 12.79 0.66
CA LEU A 174 -0.11 13.30 0.25
C LEU A 174 -1.15 13.14 1.36
N ALA A 175 -1.20 11.99 2.02
CA ALA A 175 -2.14 11.71 3.10
C ALA A 175 -1.94 12.64 4.31
N PHE A 176 -0.70 13.00 4.64
CA PHE A 176 -0.42 13.95 5.72
C PHE A 176 -0.55 15.42 5.32
N SER A 177 -0.75 15.72 4.02
CA SER A 177 -0.84 17.09 3.55
C SER A 177 -2.02 17.86 4.18
N ARG A 178 -1.80 19.14 4.45
CA ARG A 178 -2.80 20.01 5.07
C ARG A 178 -4.09 20.09 4.24
N GLU A 179 -3.96 20.15 2.91
CA GLU A 179 -5.09 20.18 1.97
C GLU A 179 -5.99 18.96 2.15
N VAL A 180 -5.43 17.74 2.11
CA VAL A 180 -6.19 16.49 2.30
C VAL A 180 -6.79 16.41 3.69
N ARG A 181 -6.08 16.87 4.73
CA ARG A 181 -6.58 16.87 6.11
C ARG A 181 -7.77 17.79 6.31
N LEU A 182 -7.73 18.99 5.74
CA LEU A 182 -8.82 19.97 5.82
C LEU A 182 -10.03 19.51 5.00
N PHE A 183 -9.79 18.96 3.82
CA PHE A 183 -10.85 18.47 2.95
C PHE A 183 -11.62 17.28 3.54
N LEU A 184 -10.91 16.38 4.23
CA LEU A 184 -11.52 15.24 4.92
C LEU A 184 -11.93 15.54 6.37
N ALA A 185 -11.77 16.77 6.84
CA ALA A 185 -12.17 17.11 8.20
C ALA A 185 -13.69 16.97 8.33
N PRO A 186 -14.21 16.46 9.46
CA PRO A 186 -15.64 16.48 9.71
C PRO A 186 -16.14 17.91 9.61
N SER A 187 -17.18 18.15 8.80
CA SER A 187 -17.88 19.44 8.81
C SER A 187 -18.39 19.65 10.22
N ARG A 188 -17.78 20.57 10.98
CA ARG A 188 -18.32 20.97 12.28
C ARG A 188 -19.69 21.58 12.00
N ALA A 189 -20.74 20.85 12.32
CA ALA A 189 -22.05 21.44 12.50
C ALA A 189 -21.92 22.41 13.68
N VAL A 190 -21.97 23.70 13.38
CA VAL A 190 -22.26 24.76 14.33
C VAL A 190 -23.74 25.06 14.19
#